data_AF-A0A7M1LG87-F1
#
_entry.id   AF-A0A7M1LG87-F1
#
_cell.length_a   1.000
_cell.length_b   1.000
_cell.length_c   1.000
_cell.angle_alpha   90.00
_cell.angle_beta   90.00
_cell.angle_gamma   90.00
#
_symmetry.space_group_name_H-M   'P 1'
#
loop_
_entity.id
_entity.type
_entity.pdbx_description
1 polymer ?
#
loop_
_entity_poly.entity_id
_entity_poly.type
_entity_poly.pdbx_seq_one_letter_code
_entity_poly.pdbx_strand_id
1 'polypeptide(L)'
;MSNIVLSYIEKNNNLAFSFENQYKRFSYISFLPIQANSSYSIDEEGKKSFWFQLVASYKTSYQSINEDGEINQDNATLKTLYVKFSMEYLTTLKINVDKLKKFFNDNFVGKKFITLPVGEEMPVFDFKNNIRNLVKNSSQVNIDESFDLNAFISDFEKPKATK
;
A
#
# COMPACT_ATOMS: atom_id res chain seq x y z
N MET A 1 9.64 2.29 13.21
CA MET A 1 8.85 3.01 12.18
C MET A 1 9.71 4.18 11.68
N SER A 2 9.61 4.59 10.41
CA SER A 2 10.42 5.70 9.87
C SER A 2 10.03 7.03 10.50
N ASN A 3 11.01 7.92 10.73
CA ASN A 3 10.74 9.27 11.22
C ASN A 3 9.90 10.07 10.22
N ILE A 4 10.06 9.80 8.92
CA ILE A 4 9.29 10.46 7.86
C ILE A 4 7.81 10.07 7.94
N VAL A 5 7.51 8.80 8.25
CA VAL A 5 6.13 8.35 8.46
C VAL A 5 5.54 8.98 9.72
N LEU A 6 6.31 9.08 10.80
CA LEU A 6 5.86 9.73 12.04
C LEU A 6 5.56 11.22 11.82
N SER A 7 6.46 11.96 11.17
CA SER A 7 6.25 13.36 10.81
C SER A 7 5.02 13.54 9.90
N TYR A 8 4.78 12.60 8.99
CA TYR A 8 3.58 12.61 8.15
C TYR A 8 2.29 12.41 8.96
N ILE A 9 2.29 11.47 9.91
CA ILE A 9 1.18 11.25 10.85
C ILE A 9 0.94 12.51 11.70
N GLU A 10 1.99 13.09 12.28
CA GLU A 10 1.90 14.30 13.11
C GLU A 10 1.33 15.49 12.32
N LYS A 11 1.80 15.69 11.09
CA LYS A 11 1.26 16.73 10.20
C LYS A 11 -0.24 16.56 9.97
N ASN A 12 -0.69 15.32 9.77
CA ASN A 12 -2.10 15.02 9.51
C ASN A 12 -2.96 15.14 10.77
N ASN A 13 -2.44 14.78 11.95
CA ASN A 13 -3.13 14.95 13.22
C ASN A 13 -3.27 16.42 13.64
N ASN A 14 -2.33 17.28 13.22
CA ASN A 14 -2.33 18.71 13.53
C ASN A 14 -3.10 19.57 12.51
N LEU A 15 -3.82 18.97 11.57
CA LEU A 15 -4.65 19.71 10.62
C LEU A 15 -5.81 20.41 11.35
N ALA A 16 -5.82 21.73 11.28
CA ALA A 16 -6.94 22.52 11.78
C ALA A 16 -8.23 22.17 11.02
N PHE A 17 -9.35 22.18 11.73
CA PHE A 17 -10.65 21.99 11.14
C PHE A 17 -10.92 23.05 10.05
N SER A 18 -11.39 22.59 8.89
CA SER A 18 -11.95 23.42 7.83
C SER A 18 -13.03 22.64 7.08
N PHE A 19 -13.94 23.32 6.40
CA PHE A 19 -14.94 22.65 5.54
C PHE A 19 -14.29 21.81 4.42
N GLU A 20 -13.10 22.18 3.99
CA GLU A 20 -12.30 21.43 3.01
C GLU A 20 -11.72 20.14 3.62
N ASN A 21 -11.32 20.17 4.91
CA ASN A 21 -10.67 19.04 5.57
C ASN A 21 -11.64 18.11 6.32
N GLN A 22 -12.91 18.50 6.51
CA GLN A 22 -13.87 17.75 7.34
C GLN A 22 -14.09 16.29 6.88
N TYR A 23 -13.88 15.99 5.59
CA TYR A 23 -14.01 14.65 5.02
C TYR A 23 -12.66 14.00 4.70
N LYS A 24 -11.55 14.67 4.98
CA LYS A 24 -10.23 14.16 4.63
C LYS A 24 -9.90 12.97 5.53
N ARG A 25 -9.77 11.79 4.93
CA ARG A 25 -9.39 10.55 5.62
C ARG A 25 -7.94 10.23 5.33
N PHE A 26 -7.19 9.91 6.37
CA PHE A 26 -5.81 9.46 6.28
C PHE A 26 -5.75 7.99 6.64
N SER A 27 -5.26 7.17 5.72
CA SER A 27 -5.11 5.73 5.92
C SER A 27 -3.64 5.34 5.94
N TYR A 28 -3.31 4.41 6.82
CA TYR A 28 -1.97 3.86 6.95
C TYR A 28 -2.06 2.36 7.03
N ILE A 29 -1.19 1.67 6.33
CA ILE A 29 -1.09 0.21 6.42
C ILE A 29 0.28 -0.17 6.95
N SER A 30 0.29 -1.13 7.87
CA SER A 30 1.52 -1.77 8.34
C SER A 30 1.49 -3.23 7.92
N PHE A 31 2.45 -3.65 7.11
CA PHE A 31 2.45 -4.99 6.51
C PHE A 31 3.88 -5.52 6.31
N LEU A 32 4.00 -6.84 6.17
CA LEU A 32 5.26 -7.49 5.80
C LEU A 32 5.26 -7.74 4.28
N PRO A 33 6.02 -6.98 3.48
CA PRO A 33 6.09 -7.22 2.05
C PRO A 33 6.80 -8.55 1.78
N ILE A 34 6.24 -9.35 0.89
CA ILE A 34 6.83 -10.62 0.42
C ILE A 34 7.44 -10.51 -0.97
N GLN A 35 7.05 -9.50 -1.75
CA GLN A 35 7.62 -9.22 -3.08
C GLN A 35 7.63 -7.72 -3.38
N ALA A 36 8.55 -7.31 -4.25
CA ALA A 36 8.64 -5.97 -4.84
C ALA A 36 8.80 -6.10 -6.35
N ASN A 37 7.76 -5.76 -7.11
CA ASN A 37 7.68 -6.04 -8.55
C ASN A 37 7.19 -4.80 -9.31
N SER A 38 7.48 -4.78 -10.61
CA SER A 38 6.87 -3.83 -11.54
C SER A 38 5.84 -4.58 -12.37
N SER A 39 4.67 -3.99 -12.58
CA SER A 39 3.60 -4.59 -13.36
C SER A 39 2.93 -3.52 -14.21
N TYR A 40 2.17 -3.96 -15.21
CA TYR A 40 1.25 -3.10 -15.93
C TYR A 40 -0.14 -3.70 -15.90
N SER A 41 -1.15 -2.86 -16.10
CA SER A 41 -2.53 -3.26 -16.38
C SER A 41 -3.04 -2.48 -17.57
N ILE A 42 -4.01 -3.06 -18.28
CA ILE A 42 -4.73 -2.40 -19.37
C ILE A 42 -6.13 -2.10 -18.84
N ASP A 43 -6.59 -0.86 -18.98
CA ASP A 43 -7.94 -0.46 -18.58
C ASP A 43 -9.00 -0.74 -19.66
N GLU A 44 -10.24 -0.34 -19.38
CA GLU A 44 -11.41 -0.52 -20.25
C GLU A 44 -11.24 0.16 -21.63
N GLU A 45 -10.41 1.20 -21.71
CA GLU A 45 -10.12 1.97 -22.93
C GLU A 45 -8.89 1.46 -23.68
N GLY A 46 -8.25 0.38 -23.20
CA GLY A 46 -7.04 -0.18 -23.79
C GLY A 46 -5.77 0.57 -23.39
N LYS A 47 -5.84 1.53 -22.46
CA LYS A 47 -4.68 2.31 -22.02
C LYS A 47 -3.87 1.50 -21.01
N LYS A 48 -2.58 1.40 -21.30
CA LYS A 48 -1.59 0.73 -20.43
C LYS A 48 -1.22 1.66 -19.29
N SER A 49 -1.44 1.19 -18.08
CA SER A 49 -0.95 1.85 -16.87
C SER A 49 0.12 0.99 -16.22
N PHE A 50 1.26 1.62 -15.93
CA PHE A 50 2.43 0.98 -15.35
C PHE A 50 2.53 1.35 -13.87
N TRP A 51 3.00 0.40 -13.06
CA TRP A 51 3.13 0.58 -11.62
C TRP A 51 4.33 -0.19 -11.08
N PHE A 52 4.96 0.36 -10.04
CA PHE A 52 5.72 -0.43 -9.09
C PHE A 52 4.79 -0.87 -7.97
N GLN A 53 4.95 -2.07 -7.42
CA GLN A 53 4.10 -2.55 -6.33
C GLN A 53 4.87 -3.40 -5.32
N LEU A 54 4.47 -3.26 -4.06
CA LEU A 54 4.76 -4.22 -3.01
C LEU A 54 3.60 -5.19 -2.87
N VAL A 55 3.91 -6.46 -2.67
CA VAL A 55 2.92 -7.51 -2.48
C VAL A 55 3.04 -8.03 -1.06
N ALA A 56 1.90 -8.22 -0.39
CA ALA A 56 1.80 -8.88 0.90
C ALA A 56 0.70 -9.93 0.86
N SER A 57 0.79 -10.90 1.76
CA SER A 57 -0.29 -11.86 2.00
C SER A 57 -0.72 -11.76 3.46
N TYR A 58 -2.02 -11.76 3.70
CA TYR A 58 -2.60 -11.66 5.03
C TYR A 58 -3.77 -12.63 5.17
N LYS A 59 -3.99 -13.14 6.38
CA LYS A 59 -5.14 -14.00 6.67
C LYS A 59 -6.28 -13.12 7.20
N THR A 60 -7.47 -13.32 6.66
CA THR A 60 -8.70 -12.74 7.20
C THR A 60 -9.59 -13.84 7.74
N SER A 61 -10.07 -13.67 8.96
CA SER A 61 -11.13 -14.47 9.55
C SER A 61 -12.24 -13.52 10.00
N TYR A 62 -13.47 -13.81 9.63
CA TYR A 62 -14.64 -13.12 10.15
C TYR A 62 -15.25 -13.98 11.25
N GLN A 63 -15.68 -13.33 12.31
CA GLN A 63 -16.47 -13.96 13.35
C GLN A 63 -17.80 -13.21 13.36
N SER A 64 -18.89 -13.95 13.22
CA SER A 64 -20.24 -13.43 13.46
C SER A 64 -20.77 -14.03 14.75
N ILE A 65 -21.56 -13.25 15.47
CA ILE A 65 -22.26 -13.71 16.67
C ILE A 65 -23.74 -13.75 16.28
N ASN A 66 -24.38 -14.91 16.40
CA ASN A 66 -25.81 -15.03 16.12
C ASN A 66 -26.65 -14.47 17.29
N GLU A 67 -27.98 -14.43 17.12
CA GLU A 67 -28.91 -13.88 18.13
C GLU A 67 -28.88 -14.68 19.45
N ASP A 68 -28.45 -15.95 19.40
CA ASP A 68 -28.29 -16.83 20.56
C ASP A 68 -26.91 -16.69 21.25
N GLY A 69 -26.04 -15.81 20.75
CA GLY A 69 -24.71 -15.55 21.31
C GLY A 69 -23.61 -16.53 20.88
N GLU A 70 -23.89 -17.43 19.94
CA GLU A 70 -22.92 -18.37 19.39
C GLU A 70 -22.00 -17.70 18.37
N ILE A 71 -20.70 -17.99 18.48
CA ILE A 71 -19.68 -17.48 17.56
C ILE A 71 -19.58 -18.39 16.35
N ASN A 72 -20.07 -17.93 15.21
CA ASN A 72 -19.81 -18.54 13.91
C ASN A 72 -18.48 -18.02 13.36
N GLN A 73 -17.48 -18.90 13.28
CA GLN A 73 -16.19 -18.60 12.68
C GLN A 73 -16.22 -18.92 11.18
N ASP A 74 -16.05 -17.91 10.35
CA ASP A 74 -15.80 -18.13 8.93
C ASP A 74 -14.41 -18.75 8.73
N ASN A 75 -14.29 -19.58 7.68
CA ASN A 75 -13.01 -20.15 7.28
C ASN A 75 -11.98 -19.05 7.01
N ALA A 76 -10.81 -19.17 7.65
CA ALA A 76 -9.70 -18.24 7.43
C ALA A 76 -9.31 -18.23 5.94
N THR A 77 -9.46 -17.06 5.32
CA THR A 77 -9.13 -16.86 3.91
C THR A 77 -7.80 -16.15 3.79
N LEU A 78 -6.88 -16.70 2.99
CA LEU A 78 -5.64 -16.02 2.63
C LEU A 78 -5.95 -15.00 1.53
N LYS A 79 -5.66 -13.73 1.80
CA LYS A 79 -5.80 -12.62 0.87
C LYS A 79 -4.44 -12.06 0.47
N THR A 80 -4.38 -11.50 -0.72
CA THR A 80 -3.23 -10.75 -1.25
C THR A 80 -3.54 -9.25 -1.23
N LEU A 81 -2.58 -8.46 -0.75
CA LEU A 81 -2.61 -7.01 -0.79
C LEU A 81 -1.55 -6.52 -1.78
N TYR A 82 -1.96 -5.65 -2.69
CA TYR A 82 -1.07 -4.93 -3.59
C TYR A 82 -0.98 -3.46 -3.16
N VAL A 83 0.21 -3.00 -2.80
CA VAL A 83 0.48 -1.59 -2.47
C VAL A 83 1.18 -0.97 -3.67
N LYS A 84 0.44 -0.17 -4.43
CA LYS A 84 0.86 0.37 -5.72
C LYS A 84 1.45 1.76 -5.61
N PHE A 85 2.50 1.98 -6.39
CA PHE A 85 3.17 3.24 -6.61
C PHE A 85 2.99 3.58 -8.09
N SER A 86 2.18 4.60 -8.39
CA SER A 86 1.92 4.98 -9.78
C SER A 86 3.21 5.46 -10.44
N MET A 87 3.38 5.15 -11.73
CA MET A 87 4.56 5.65 -12.45
C MET A 87 4.58 7.17 -12.55
N GLU A 88 3.42 7.81 -12.56
CA GLU A 88 3.31 9.28 -12.48
C GLU A 88 3.92 9.82 -11.19
N TYR A 89 3.52 9.26 -10.03
CA TYR A 89 4.08 9.61 -8.73
C TYR A 89 5.61 9.40 -8.69
N LEU A 90 6.09 8.25 -9.15
CA LEU A 90 7.54 7.95 -9.18
C LEU A 90 8.32 8.88 -10.12
N THR A 91 7.72 9.25 -11.25
CA THR A 91 8.33 10.17 -12.23
C THR A 91 8.43 11.58 -11.65
N THR A 92 7.37 12.07 -11.00
CA THR A 92 7.35 13.37 -10.31
C THR A 92 8.47 13.45 -9.25
N LEU A 93 8.68 12.36 -8.51
CA LEU A 93 9.75 12.27 -7.53
C LEU A 93 11.13 11.94 -8.11
N LYS A 94 11.25 11.76 -9.43
CA LYS A 94 12.48 11.36 -10.14
C LYS A 94 13.10 10.06 -9.59
N ILE A 95 12.26 9.14 -9.14
CA ILE A 95 12.67 7.85 -8.57
C ILE A 95 12.80 6.81 -9.69
N ASN A 96 13.96 6.17 -9.77
CA ASN A 96 14.17 5.03 -10.66
C ASN A 96 13.58 3.75 -10.04
N VAL A 97 12.76 3.04 -10.83
CA VAL A 97 12.03 1.84 -10.39
C VAL A 97 12.97 0.69 -9.97
N ASP A 98 14.08 0.49 -10.68
CA ASP A 98 15.04 -0.57 -10.33
C ASP A 98 15.76 -0.26 -9.01
N LYS A 99 16.12 1.01 -8.80
CA LYS A 99 16.66 1.46 -7.50
C LYS A 99 15.65 1.27 -6.38
N LEU A 100 14.38 1.63 -6.62
CA LEU A 100 13.31 1.46 -5.64
C LEU A 100 13.07 -0.01 -5.30
N LYS A 101 13.04 -0.87 -6.32
CA LYS A 101 12.92 -2.32 -6.17
C LYS A 101 14.07 -2.88 -5.34
N LYS A 102 15.30 -2.48 -5.65
CA LYS A 102 16.49 -2.87 -4.87
C LYS A 102 16.38 -2.42 -3.42
N PHE A 103 16.03 -1.15 -3.19
CA PHE A 103 15.84 -0.60 -1.85
C PHE A 103 14.87 -1.44 -1.00
N PHE A 104 13.68 -1.76 -1.53
CA PHE A 104 12.69 -2.54 -0.79
C PHE A 104 13.13 -3.99 -0.58
N ASN A 105 13.78 -4.62 -1.57
CA ASN A 105 14.33 -5.97 -1.42
C ASN A 105 15.43 -6.03 -0.35
N ASP A 106 16.33 -5.05 -0.35
CA ASP A 106 17.46 -5.00 0.58
C ASP A 106 16.98 -4.72 2.00
N ASN A 107 15.94 -3.90 2.17
CA ASN A 107 15.54 -3.40 3.49
C ASN A 107 14.31 -4.08 4.11
N PHE A 108 13.32 -4.51 3.31
CA PHE A 108 11.98 -4.83 3.83
C PHE A 108 11.44 -6.19 3.41
N VAL A 109 11.56 -6.56 2.12
CA VAL A 109 10.94 -7.77 1.58
C VAL A 109 11.41 -9.01 2.32
N GLY A 110 10.48 -9.72 2.97
CA GLY A 110 10.75 -10.91 3.78
C GLY A 110 11.54 -10.66 5.07
N LYS A 111 11.79 -9.40 5.45
CA LYS A 111 12.69 -9.04 6.56
C LYS A 111 12.00 -8.30 7.69
N LYS A 112 11.23 -7.25 7.38
CA LYS A 112 10.61 -6.39 8.40
C LYS A 112 9.32 -5.78 7.91
N PHE A 113 8.43 -5.48 8.86
CA PHE A 113 7.22 -4.73 8.59
C PHE A 113 7.55 -3.32 8.13
N ILE A 114 6.76 -2.82 7.19
CA ILE A 114 6.77 -1.45 6.70
C ILE A 114 5.43 -0.80 6.97
N THR A 115 5.44 0.47 7.34
CA THR A 115 4.24 1.29 7.46
C THR A 115 4.27 2.35 6.36
N LEU A 116 3.18 2.44 5.58
CA LEU A 116 3.06 3.41 4.49
C LEU A 116 1.71 4.13 4.56
N PRO A 117 1.67 5.45 4.30
CA PRO A 117 0.42 6.15 4.06
C PRO A 117 -0.15 5.74 2.70
N VAL A 118 -1.44 5.44 2.67
CA VAL A 118 -2.12 4.94 1.49
C VAL A 118 -3.50 5.57 1.32
N GLY A 119 -4.03 5.48 0.11
CA GLY A 119 -5.41 5.81 -0.20
C GLY A 119 -6.39 4.70 0.22
N GLU A 120 -7.57 4.73 -0.38
CA GLU A 120 -8.63 3.76 -0.13
C GLU A 120 -8.29 2.36 -0.65
N GLU A 121 -8.71 1.34 0.09
CA GLU A 121 -8.61 -0.05 -0.33
C GLU A 121 -9.67 -0.36 -1.40
N MET A 122 -9.21 -0.86 -2.54
CA MET A 122 -10.04 -1.18 -3.69
C MET A 122 -9.92 -2.66 -4.06
N PRO A 123 -10.98 -3.27 -4.63
CA PRO A 123 -10.88 -4.59 -5.24
C PRO A 123 -9.94 -4.60 -6.45
N VAL A 124 -9.29 -5.73 -6.69
CA VAL A 124 -8.44 -5.93 -7.87
C VAL A 124 -9.27 -6.49 -9.01
N PHE A 125 -9.13 -5.90 -10.19
CA PHE A 125 -9.79 -6.37 -11.41
C PHE A 125 -8.77 -6.78 -12.47
N ASP A 126 -9.11 -7.81 -13.23
CA ASP A 126 -8.38 -8.29 -14.40
C ASP A 126 -9.30 -8.19 -15.63
N PHE A 127 -8.74 -7.71 -16.75
CA PHE A 127 -9.46 -7.55 -18.01
C PHE A 127 -9.02 -8.63 -18.98
N LYS A 128 -9.92 -9.60 -19.22
CA LYS A 128 -9.71 -10.70 -20.17
C LYS A 128 -10.87 -10.74 -21.13
N ASN A 129 -10.59 -10.79 -22.44
CA ASN A 129 -11.60 -10.87 -23.51
C ASN A 129 -12.68 -9.77 -23.42
N ASN A 130 -12.30 -8.52 -23.14
CA ASN A 130 -13.21 -7.38 -22.94
C ASN A 130 -14.21 -7.53 -21.77
N ILE A 131 -13.93 -8.44 -20.82
CA ILE A 131 -14.74 -8.63 -19.61
C ILE A 131 -13.90 -8.28 -18.39
N ARG A 132 -14.47 -7.44 -17.51
CA ARG A 132 -13.91 -7.07 -16.21
C ARG A 132 -14.19 -8.17 -15.19
N ASN A 133 -13.14 -8.83 -14.69
CA ASN A 133 -13.25 -9.91 -13.73
C ASN A 133 -12.67 -9.48 -12.38
N LEU A 134 -13.43 -9.70 -11.30
CA LEU A 134 -12.92 -9.52 -9.94
C LEU A 134 -11.88 -10.61 -9.64
N VAL A 135 -10.68 -10.21 -9.25
CA VAL A 135 -9.65 -11.13 -8.76
C VAL A 135 -9.98 -11.50 -7.33
N LYS A 136 -10.40 -12.75 -7.11
CA LYS A 136 -10.78 -13.24 -5.77
C LYS A 136 -9.61 -13.10 -4.79
N ASN A 137 -9.96 -12.87 -3.53
CA ASN A 137 -9.02 -12.77 -2.40
C ASN A 137 -7.88 -11.78 -2.63
N SER A 138 -8.12 -10.71 -3.39
CA SER A 138 -7.12 -9.71 -3.72
C SER A 138 -7.67 -8.31 -3.53
N SER A 139 -6.83 -7.47 -2.94
CA SER A 139 -7.12 -6.06 -2.63
C SER A 139 -5.93 -5.22 -3.05
N GLN A 140 -6.17 -3.95 -3.37
CA GLN A 140 -5.12 -3.01 -3.71
C GLN A 140 -5.33 -1.67 -3.03
N VAL A 141 -4.24 -0.99 -2.73
CA VAL A 141 -4.21 0.41 -2.30
C VAL A 141 -3.15 1.13 -3.12
N ASN A 142 -3.34 2.43 -3.31
CA ASN A 142 -2.29 3.29 -3.86
C ASN A 142 -1.57 4.00 -2.70
N ILE A 143 -0.26 4.21 -2.86
CA ILE A 143 0.49 5.12 -1.99
C ILE A 143 -0.17 6.50 -2.01
N ASP A 144 -0.21 7.18 -0.87
CA ASP A 144 -0.60 8.60 -0.83
C ASP A 144 0.42 9.42 -1.63
N GLU A 145 -0.03 10.06 -2.70
CA GLU A 145 0.83 10.79 -3.64
C GLU A 145 1.47 12.05 -3.03
N SER A 146 1.00 12.48 -1.86
CA SER A 146 1.61 13.59 -1.11
C SER A 146 2.70 13.14 -0.11
N PHE A 147 2.96 11.83 -0.02
CA PHE A 147 4.04 11.29 0.79
C PHE A 147 5.41 11.55 0.16
N ASP A 148 6.41 11.90 0.97
CA ASP A 148 7.78 12.09 0.49
C ASP A 148 8.57 10.77 0.54
N LEU A 149 8.45 9.99 -0.54
CA LEU A 149 9.15 8.70 -0.67
C LEU A 149 10.68 8.85 -0.73
N ASN A 150 11.22 9.97 -1.25
CA ASN A 150 12.66 10.19 -1.32
C ASN A 150 13.24 10.40 0.09
N ALA A 151 12.57 11.22 0.91
CA ALA A 151 12.96 11.39 2.31
C ALA A 151 12.85 10.07 3.07
N PHE A 152 11.79 9.29 2.83
CA PHE A 152 11.61 7.98 3.43
C PHE A 152 12.78 7.03 3.10
N ILE A 153 13.15 6.91 1.82
CA ILE A 153 14.29 6.08 1.40
C ILE A 153 15.58 6.53 2.11
N SER A 154 15.82 7.84 2.13
CA SER A 154 17.00 8.44 2.75
C SER A 154 17.09 8.17 4.25
N ASP A 155 15.95 8.07 4.97
CA ASP A 155 15.90 7.76 6.40
C ASP A 155 16.45 6.35 6.71
N PHE A 156 16.37 5.41 5.77
CA PHE A 156 16.90 4.05 5.91
C PHE A 156 18.29 3.85 5.30
N GLU A 157 18.66 4.66 4.30
CA GLU A 157 19.99 4.59 3.69
C GLU A 157 21.06 5.35 4.50
N LYS A 158 20.67 6.25 5.41
CA LYS A 158 21.61 6.89 6.32
C LYS A 158 22.31 5.83 7.19
N PRO A 159 23.66 5.86 7.29
CA PRO A 159 24.36 4.99 8.22
C PRO A 159 23.83 5.30 9.63
N LYS A 160 23.39 4.25 10.35
CA LYS A 160 23.07 4.38 11.77
C LYS A 160 24.33 4.89 12.45
N ALA A 161 24.31 6.15 12.90
CA ALA A 161 25.38 6.70 13.72
C ALA A 161 25.55 5.73 14.90
N THR A 162 26.71 5.08 14.94
CA THR A 162 27.10 4.19 16.03
C THR A 162 27.17 5.08 17.27
N LYS A 163 26.23 4.91 18.20
CA LYS A 163 26.36 5.44 19.55
C LYS A 163 27.22 4.50 20.37
#